data_AF-A0A0F5HYS8-F1
#
_entry.id   AF-A0A0F5HYS8-F1
#
_cell.length_a   1.000
_cell.length_b   1.000
_cell.length_c   1.000
_cell.angle_alpha   90.00
_cell.angle_beta   90.00
_cell.angle_gamma   90.00
#
_symmetry.space_group_name_H-M   'P 1'
#
loop_
_entity.id
_entity.type
_entity.pdbx_description
1 polymer ?
#
loop_
_entity_poly.entity_id
_entity_poly.type
_entity_poly.pdbx_seq_one_letter_code
_entity_poly.pdbx_strand_id
1 'polypeptide(L)'
;MIDQLMKMLEEREAEMINIRRYLHENPELSFKEAKTAAYIADFYRGKDVDVSTGVGNGYGIVVTIKGEKPGKTVALRADFDALPIKEELEIPFKSKNEGIMHACGHDAHTAYLLVLADCLIQLKGQIHGTVKIIHQHAEEVPPGGAKSIVEAGALDGVDAIFGIHVLPVAPAGTVGYHSGYSFNGRAYFKLKVQASGGHGSSPHKANDAIVAGAYFVTAVQTIVSRRVNPLDAGVVTIGSFDGKGSFNVIKDSIEIEGDIRYSDDETRDVISKEIHRMVKGLEELFGVSCKLTYEPDYPPLYNDPELTAFVAKTLIKAGDKQAH
;
A
#
# COMPACT_ATOMS: atom_id res chain seq x y z
N MET A 1 -6.64 -25.83 -21.60
CA MET A 1 -5.87 -24.93 -20.72
C MET A 1 -6.43 -24.85 -19.30
N ILE A 2 -7.63 -24.30 -19.05
CA ILE A 2 -8.10 -24.01 -17.69
C ILE A 2 -8.13 -25.26 -16.78
N ASP A 3 -8.81 -26.34 -17.18
CA ASP A 3 -8.89 -27.56 -16.36
C ASP A 3 -7.49 -28.17 -16.07
N GLN A 4 -6.59 -28.10 -17.05
CA GLN A 4 -5.21 -28.54 -16.89
C GLN A 4 -4.46 -27.66 -15.89
N LEU A 5 -4.62 -26.32 -15.98
CA LEU A 5 -4.02 -25.38 -15.05
C LEU A 5 -4.55 -25.62 -13.63
N MET A 6 -5.86 -25.76 -13.45
CA MET A 6 -6.45 -26.02 -12.13
C MET A 6 -5.92 -27.31 -11.52
N LYS A 7 -5.86 -28.39 -12.30
CA LYS A 7 -5.26 -29.65 -11.86
C LYS A 7 -3.80 -29.49 -11.44
N MET A 8 -2.99 -28.77 -12.22
CA MET A 8 -1.58 -28.50 -11.89
C MET A 8 -1.44 -27.68 -10.60
N LEU A 9 -2.35 -26.75 -10.33
CA LEU A 9 -2.35 -25.95 -9.10
C LEU A 9 -2.75 -26.79 -7.88
N GLU A 10 -3.79 -27.61 -7.99
CA GLU A 10 -4.24 -28.54 -6.95
C GLU A 10 -3.14 -29.53 -6.57
N GLU A 11 -2.46 -30.13 -7.56
CA GLU A 11 -1.34 -31.05 -7.33
C GLU A 11 -0.13 -30.39 -6.65
N ARG A 12 -0.06 -29.05 -6.64
CA ARG A 12 1.05 -28.26 -6.09
C ARG A 12 0.67 -27.43 -4.86
N GLU A 13 -0.49 -27.66 -4.25
CA GLU A 13 -0.92 -26.98 -3.03
C GLU A 13 0.13 -27.10 -1.90
N ALA A 14 0.68 -28.30 -1.71
CA ALA A 14 1.71 -28.55 -0.70
C ALA A 14 2.99 -27.71 -0.94
N GLU A 15 3.34 -27.47 -2.21
CA GLU A 15 4.47 -26.61 -2.58
C GLU A 15 4.19 -25.15 -2.23
N MET A 16 2.98 -24.64 -2.56
CA MET A 16 2.56 -23.29 -2.18
C MET A 16 2.62 -23.10 -0.65
N ILE A 17 2.13 -24.07 0.12
CA ILE A 17 2.17 -24.02 1.59
C ILE A 17 3.62 -24.00 2.09
N ASN A 18 4.50 -24.82 1.52
CA ASN A 18 5.91 -24.87 1.91
C ASN A 18 6.65 -23.56 1.59
N ILE A 19 6.43 -23.00 0.41
CA ILE A 19 6.98 -21.68 0.03
C ILE A 19 6.48 -20.61 1.00
N ARG A 20 5.16 -20.56 1.23
CA ARG A 20 4.55 -19.59 2.15
C ARG A 20 5.17 -19.68 3.54
N ARG A 21 5.31 -20.89 4.09
CA ARG A 21 5.91 -21.10 5.42
C ARG A 21 7.38 -20.72 5.46
N TYR A 22 8.14 -21.04 4.42
CA TYR A 22 9.54 -20.63 4.33
C TYR A 22 9.68 -19.10 4.33
N LEU A 23 8.86 -18.39 3.54
CA LEU A 23 8.86 -16.93 3.50
C LEU A 23 8.40 -16.35 4.84
N HIS A 24 7.38 -16.92 5.48
CA HIS A 24 6.91 -16.52 6.81
C HIS A 24 7.99 -16.62 7.88
N GLU A 25 8.82 -17.68 7.85
CA GLU A 25 9.94 -17.86 8.77
C GLU A 25 11.08 -16.86 8.52
N ASN A 26 11.19 -16.29 7.32
CA ASN A 26 12.31 -15.44 6.90
C ASN A 26 11.84 -14.07 6.39
N PRO A 27 11.04 -13.30 7.16
CA PRO A 27 10.48 -12.05 6.67
C PRO A 27 11.55 -10.96 6.62
N GLU A 28 11.46 -10.06 5.63
CA GLU A 28 12.36 -8.91 5.48
C GLU A 28 11.56 -7.62 5.29
N LEU A 29 12.03 -6.53 5.91
CA LEU A 29 11.36 -5.22 5.86
C LEU A 29 11.45 -4.60 4.47
N SER A 30 10.49 -3.71 4.18
CA SER A 30 10.52 -2.84 3.00
C SER A 30 11.90 -2.21 2.77
N PHE A 31 12.40 -2.26 1.53
CA PHE A 31 13.74 -1.83 1.10
C PHE A 31 14.93 -2.61 1.67
N LYS A 32 14.71 -3.76 2.32
CA LYS A 32 15.74 -4.65 2.88
C LYS A 32 15.52 -6.13 2.51
N GLU A 33 14.71 -6.40 1.50
CA GLU A 33 14.20 -7.72 1.10
C GLU A 33 15.18 -8.52 0.22
N ALA A 34 16.48 -8.43 0.52
CA ALA A 34 17.53 -9.00 -0.32
C ALA A 34 17.44 -10.52 -0.45
N LYS A 35 17.15 -11.23 0.64
CA LYS A 35 17.05 -12.70 0.65
C LYS A 35 15.75 -13.17 0.02
N THR A 36 14.63 -12.50 0.31
CA THR A 36 13.33 -12.84 -0.31
C THR A 36 13.39 -12.63 -1.82
N ALA A 37 13.98 -11.53 -2.28
CA ALA A 37 14.15 -11.29 -3.71
C ALA A 37 15.09 -12.31 -4.37
N ALA A 38 16.20 -12.66 -3.71
CA ALA A 38 17.10 -13.71 -4.18
C ALA A 38 16.36 -15.06 -4.29
N TYR A 39 15.54 -15.41 -3.29
CA TYR A 39 14.73 -16.62 -3.30
C TYR A 39 13.74 -16.65 -4.48
N ILE A 40 13.05 -15.55 -4.75
CA ILE A 40 12.14 -15.42 -5.89
C ILE A 40 12.89 -15.57 -7.21
N ALA A 41 14.02 -14.88 -7.39
CA ALA A 41 14.84 -14.99 -8.59
C ALA A 41 15.36 -16.42 -8.80
N ASP A 42 15.78 -17.08 -7.73
CA ASP A 42 16.29 -18.45 -7.74
C ASP A 42 15.20 -19.46 -8.08
N PHE A 43 13.95 -19.22 -7.67
CA PHE A 43 12.81 -20.04 -8.08
C PHE A 43 12.62 -20.08 -9.60
N TYR A 44 12.96 -19.00 -10.32
CA TYR A 44 12.86 -18.96 -11.78
C TYR A 44 14.12 -19.43 -12.52
N ARG A 45 15.21 -19.72 -11.79
CA ARG A 45 16.48 -20.12 -12.40
C ARG A 45 16.33 -21.42 -13.21
N GLY A 46 16.81 -21.39 -14.45
CA GLY A 46 16.77 -22.56 -15.35
C GLY A 46 15.40 -22.83 -15.99
N LYS A 47 14.39 -21.99 -15.72
CA LYS A 47 13.11 -22.02 -16.41
C LYS A 47 13.19 -21.21 -17.70
N ASP A 48 12.47 -21.63 -18.72
CA ASP A 48 12.35 -20.88 -19.96
C ASP A 48 11.48 -19.64 -19.70
N VAL A 49 12.08 -18.51 -19.28
CA VAL A 49 11.44 -17.19 -19.09
C VAL A 49 12.50 -16.10 -19.04
N ASP A 50 12.09 -14.87 -19.36
CA ASP A 50 12.93 -13.70 -19.13
C ASP A 50 12.68 -13.16 -17.72
N VAL A 51 13.73 -13.09 -16.89
CA VAL A 51 13.66 -12.58 -15.52
C VAL A 51 14.48 -11.30 -15.42
N SER A 52 13.83 -10.20 -15.06
CA SER A 52 14.48 -8.94 -14.73
C SER A 52 14.48 -8.76 -13.22
N THR A 53 15.66 -8.66 -12.61
CA THR A 53 15.83 -8.43 -11.17
C THR A 53 16.31 -7.00 -10.91
N GLY A 54 16.09 -6.50 -9.69
CA GLY A 54 16.53 -5.15 -9.32
C GLY A 54 15.77 -4.04 -10.05
N VAL A 55 14.52 -4.29 -10.43
CA VAL A 55 13.68 -3.34 -11.17
C VAL A 55 13.21 -2.23 -10.24
N GLY A 56 13.32 -0.98 -10.71
CA GLY A 56 12.94 0.21 -9.94
C GLY A 56 14.02 0.63 -8.95
N ASN A 57 13.62 0.92 -7.70
CA ASN A 57 14.49 1.49 -6.66
C ASN A 57 14.97 0.46 -5.61
N GLY A 58 14.96 -0.83 -5.93
CA GLY A 58 15.28 -1.85 -4.95
C GLY A 58 15.21 -3.26 -5.51
N TYR A 59 14.35 -4.10 -4.91
CA TYR A 59 14.35 -5.54 -5.11
C TYR A 59 13.26 -6.05 -6.05
N GLY A 60 12.62 -5.16 -6.82
CA GLY A 60 11.54 -5.54 -7.75
C GLY A 60 11.99 -6.60 -8.75
N ILE A 61 11.14 -7.59 -9.01
CA ILE A 61 11.39 -8.67 -9.97
C ILE A 61 10.22 -8.74 -10.95
N VAL A 62 10.54 -8.76 -12.24
CA VAL A 62 9.57 -8.90 -13.32
C VAL A 62 9.92 -10.12 -14.15
N VAL A 63 9.01 -11.08 -14.21
CA VAL A 63 9.15 -12.29 -15.03
C VAL A 63 8.23 -12.18 -16.25
N THR A 64 8.79 -12.29 -17.44
CA THR A 64 8.04 -12.23 -18.69
C THR A 64 7.87 -13.62 -19.27
N ILE A 65 6.62 -14.07 -19.33
CA ILE A 65 6.18 -15.34 -19.91
C ILE A 65 5.57 -15.02 -21.28
N LYS A 66 6.38 -15.12 -22.34
CA LYS A 66 5.91 -14.95 -23.72
C LYS A 66 5.22 -16.23 -24.21
N GLY A 67 3.95 -16.13 -24.58
CA GLY A 67 3.21 -17.21 -25.21
C GLY A 67 3.64 -17.42 -26.67
N GLU A 68 3.27 -18.57 -27.24
CA GLU A 68 3.63 -18.91 -28.62
C GLU A 68 2.71 -18.29 -29.68
N LYS A 69 1.60 -17.66 -29.25
CA LYS A 69 0.59 -17.08 -30.14
C LYS A 69 0.49 -15.57 -29.92
N PRO A 70 0.17 -14.77 -30.95
CA PRO A 70 -0.03 -13.34 -30.79
C PRO A 70 -1.24 -13.04 -29.88
N GLY A 71 -1.17 -11.96 -29.12
CA GLY A 71 -2.21 -11.55 -28.19
C GLY A 71 -1.79 -10.37 -27.30
N LYS A 72 -2.65 -10.06 -26.33
CA LYS A 72 -2.49 -8.99 -25.36
C LYS A 72 -1.41 -9.29 -24.32
N THR A 73 -0.97 -8.28 -23.59
CA THR A 73 -0.09 -8.42 -22.42
C THR A 73 -0.89 -8.22 -21.14
N VAL A 74 -0.85 -9.21 -20.24
CA VAL A 74 -1.48 -9.13 -18.91
C VAL A 74 -0.40 -9.17 -17.83
N ALA A 75 -0.52 -8.34 -16.81
CA ALA A 75 0.33 -8.38 -15.64
C ALA A 75 -0.41 -8.99 -14.43
N LEU A 76 0.26 -9.86 -13.69
CA LEU A 76 -0.18 -10.41 -12.40
C LEU A 76 0.80 -9.95 -11.32
N ARG A 77 0.31 -9.41 -10.21
CA ARG A 77 1.16 -8.77 -9.19
C ARG A 77 1.00 -9.44 -7.81
N ALA A 78 2.13 -9.67 -7.14
CA ALA A 78 2.22 -9.98 -5.72
C ALA A 78 3.32 -9.11 -5.08
N ASP A 79 3.09 -8.65 -3.86
CA ASP A 79 4.09 -8.04 -2.98
C ASP A 79 4.78 -9.10 -2.10
N PHE A 80 5.95 -8.76 -1.56
CA PHE A 80 6.76 -9.70 -0.78
C PHE A 80 7.49 -9.10 0.44
N ASP A 81 7.26 -7.83 0.80
CA ASP A 81 7.85 -7.22 2.00
C ASP A 81 7.04 -7.56 3.27
N ALA A 82 7.71 -7.43 4.43
CA ALA A 82 7.14 -7.69 5.75
C ALA A 82 7.09 -6.43 6.63
N LEU A 83 6.47 -6.55 7.80
CA LEU A 83 6.23 -5.45 8.74
C LEU A 83 7.14 -5.53 9.98
N PRO A 84 7.49 -4.38 10.62
CA PRO A 84 8.26 -4.32 11.86
C PRO A 84 7.39 -4.64 13.09
N ILE A 85 6.83 -5.85 13.10
CA ILE A 85 5.94 -6.37 14.14
C ILE A 85 6.57 -7.61 14.75
N LYS A 86 6.59 -7.69 16.08
CA LYS A 86 6.98 -8.91 16.78
C LYS A 86 5.87 -9.95 16.66
N GLU A 87 6.18 -11.10 16.08
CA GLU A 87 5.22 -12.21 16.01
C GLU A 87 5.03 -12.85 17.39
N GLU A 88 3.79 -12.80 17.89
CA GLU A 88 3.43 -13.38 19.20
C GLU A 88 2.89 -14.81 19.11
N LEU A 89 2.49 -15.25 17.91
CA LEU A 89 1.98 -16.59 17.70
C LEU A 89 3.08 -17.63 17.91
N GLU A 90 2.72 -18.76 18.52
CA GLU A 90 3.58 -19.93 18.70
C GLU A 90 3.19 -20.98 17.66
N ILE A 91 3.74 -20.84 16.45
CA ILE A 91 3.47 -21.71 15.31
C ILE A 91 4.78 -22.33 14.78
N PRO A 92 4.75 -23.52 14.15
CA PRO A 92 5.96 -24.23 13.73
C PRO A 92 6.83 -23.49 12.69
N PHE A 93 6.28 -22.47 12.05
CA PHE A 93 6.92 -21.66 11.01
C PHE A 93 6.97 -20.17 11.39
N LYS A 94 7.00 -19.88 12.69
CA LYS A 94 7.15 -18.52 13.24
C LYS A 94 8.40 -17.85 12.65
N SER A 95 8.32 -16.53 12.46
CA SER A 95 9.44 -15.70 12.06
C SER A 95 10.69 -15.97 12.91
N LYS A 96 11.81 -16.21 12.23
CA LYS A 96 13.15 -16.35 12.81
C LYS A 96 13.85 -15.00 12.94
N ASN A 97 13.30 -13.95 12.33
CA ASN A 97 13.82 -12.59 12.40
C ASN A 97 13.05 -11.82 13.47
N GLU A 98 13.62 -11.73 14.68
CA GLU A 98 12.95 -11.09 15.82
C GLU A 98 12.50 -9.65 15.49
N GLY A 99 11.24 -9.34 15.79
CA GLY A 99 10.64 -8.02 15.55
C GLY A 99 10.17 -7.78 14.11
N ILE A 100 10.23 -8.80 13.24
CA ILE A 100 9.74 -8.72 11.86
C ILE A 100 8.75 -9.87 11.60
N MET A 101 7.62 -9.59 10.96
CA MET A 101 6.56 -10.56 10.68
C MET A 101 5.87 -10.27 9.34
N HIS A 102 5.53 -11.30 8.57
CA HIS A 102 4.56 -11.19 7.48
C HIS A 102 3.14 -11.13 8.05
N ALA A 103 2.75 -9.96 8.55
CA ALA A 103 1.44 -9.73 9.16
C ALA A 103 0.33 -9.33 8.15
N CYS A 104 0.71 -9.02 6.90
CA CYS A 104 -0.21 -8.63 5.82
C CYS A 104 -0.44 -9.74 4.76
N GLY A 105 0.22 -10.90 4.90
CA GLY A 105 0.02 -12.05 3.99
C GLY A 105 0.85 -12.01 2.70
N HIS A 106 1.83 -11.11 2.57
CA HIS A 106 2.68 -10.98 1.37
C HIS A 106 3.49 -12.26 1.08
N ASP A 107 3.80 -13.06 2.12
CA ASP A 107 4.34 -14.41 2.00
C ASP A 107 3.38 -15.36 1.25
N ALA A 108 2.08 -15.26 1.51
CA ALA A 108 1.06 -16.04 0.80
C ALA A 108 0.89 -15.53 -0.63
N HIS A 109 0.93 -14.21 -0.85
CA HIS A 109 0.84 -13.61 -2.19
C HIS A 109 1.95 -14.11 -3.11
N THR A 110 3.18 -14.03 -2.61
CA THR A 110 4.37 -14.53 -3.30
C THR A 110 4.26 -16.03 -3.58
N ALA A 111 3.86 -16.82 -2.57
CA ALA A 111 3.81 -18.27 -2.69
C ALA A 111 2.85 -18.77 -3.78
N TYR A 112 1.61 -18.28 -3.81
CA TYR A 112 0.67 -18.72 -4.85
C TYR A 112 1.11 -18.23 -6.23
N LEU A 113 1.65 -17.00 -6.33
CA LEU A 113 1.99 -16.41 -7.63
C LEU A 113 3.24 -17.07 -8.23
N LEU A 114 4.22 -17.47 -7.42
CA LEU A 114 5.36 -18.26 -7.86
C LEU A 114 4.91 -19.57 -8.53
N VAL A 115 4.05 -20.33 -7.86
CA VAL A 115 3.54 -21.61 -8.39
C VAL A 115 2.63 -21.40 -9.61
N LEU A 116 1.76 -20.39 -9.59
CA LEU A 116 0.94 -20.03 -10.76
C LEU A 116 1.80 -19.67 -11.96
N ALA A 117 2.81 -18.82 -11.77
CA ALA A 117 3.74 -18.45 -12.82
C ALA A 117 4.42 -19.68 -13.41
N ASP A 118 4.90 -20.60 -12.57
CA ASP A 118 5.54 -21.83 -13.04
C ASP A 118 4.61 -22.73 -13.85
N CYS A 119 3.35 -22.88 -13.44
CA CYS A 119 2.34 -23.58 -14.22
C CYS A 119 2.10 -22.88 -15.59
N LEU A 120 2.05 -21.55 -15.62
CA LEU A 120 1.90 -20.79 -16.87
C LEU A 120 3.11 -20.93 -17.79
N ILE A 121 4.33 -21.01 -17.25
CA ILE A 121 5.56 -21.28 -18.02
C ILE A 121 5.45 -22.61 -18.76
N GLN A 122 4.98 -23.67 -18.08
CA GLN A 122 4.78 -24.99 -18.69
C GLN A 122 3.64 -25.01 -19.71
N LEU A 123 2.73 -24.04 -19.67
CA LEU A 123 1.58 -23.90 -20.56
C LEU A 123 1.77 -22.85 -21.65
N LYS A 124 2.99 -22.31 -21.86
CA LYS A 124 3.30 -21.25 -22.84
C LYS A 124 2.74 -21.49 -24.25
N GLY A 125 2.76 -22.73 -24.75
CA GLY A 125 2.21 -23.07 -26.07
C GLY A 125 0.69 -22.88 -26.21
N GLN A 126 -0.02 -22.74 -25.09
CA GLN A 126 -1.46 -22.46 -25.05
C GLN A 126 -1.77 -20.96 -24.84
N ILE A 127 -0.77 -20.13 -24.50
CA ILE A 127 -0.95 -18.71 -24.18
C ILE A 127 -0.95 -17.86 -25.46
N HIS A 128 -1.95 -16.98 -25.56
CA HIS A 128 -2.03 -15.92 -26.56
C HIS A 128 -1.53 -14.60 -25.96
N GLY A 129 -0.41 -14.09 -26.45
CA GLY A 129 0.22 -12.86 -25.98
C GLY A 129 1.28 -13.10 -24.91
N THR A 130 1.32 -12.23 -23.91
CA THR A 130 2.38 -12.22 -22.88
C THR A 130 1.77 -12.10 -21.48
N VAL A 131 2.34 -12.85 -20.52
CA VAL A 131 2.03 -12.67 -19.09
C VAL A 131 3.26 -12.10 -18.40
N LYS A 132 3.15 -10.94 -17.76
CA LYS A 132 4.18 -10.38 -16.88
C LYS A 132 3.82 -10.71 -15.43
N ILE A 133 4.74 -11.32 -14.69
CA ILE A 133 4.60 -11.58 -13.26
C ILE A 133 5.43 -10.52 -12.53
N ILE A 134 4.78 -9.71 -11.71
CA ILE A 134 5.38 -8.61 -10.96
C ILE A 134 5.47 -9.05 -9.50
N HIS A 135 6.69 -9.30 -9.04
CA HIS A 135 6.99 -9.42 -7.62
C HIS A 135 7.49 -8.06 -7.14
N GLN A 136 6.64 -7.36 -6.41
CA GLN A 136 6.87 -5.99 -5.95
C GLN A 136 7.48 -5.98 -4.55
N HIS A 137 8.56 -5.22 -4.36
CA HIS A 137 9.12 -4.92 -3.05
C HIS A 137 8.44 -3.71 -2.40
N ALA A 138 8.67 -3.52 -1.10
CA ALA A 138 8.36 -2.30 -0.36
C ALA A 138 6.94 -1.75 -0.55
N GLU A 139 5.88 -2.55 -0.43
CA GLU A 139 4.51 -2.03 -0.42
C GLU A 139 4.23 -1.19 0.85
N GLU A 140 4.73 -1.64 2.00
CA GLU A 140 4.29 -1.15 3.31
C GLU A 140 4.91 0.21 3.70
N VAL A 141 6.01 0.62 3.05
CA VAL A 141 6.76 1.84 3.39
C VAL A 141 6.85 2.81 2.20
N PRO A 142 6.34 4.05 2.33
CA PRO A 142 6.54 5.11 1.34
C PRO A 142 8.01 5.33 0.97
N PRO A 143 8.35 5.59 -0.30
CA PRO A 143 7.43 5.91 -1.41
C PRO A 143 6.85 4.67 -2.13
N GLY A 144 7.02 3.48 -1.56
CA GLY A 144 6.56 2.24 -2.17
C GLY A 144 7.53 1.67 -3.22
N GLY A 145 7.36 0.40 -3.58
CA GLY A 145 8.04 -0.20 -4.75
C GLY A 145 7.26 -0.08 -6.05
N ALA A 146 5.92 0.02 -6.01
CA ALA A 146 5.09 0.07 -7.22
C ALA A 146 5.49 1.22 -8.14
N LYS A 147 5.60 2.44 -7.60
CA LYS A 147 5.94 3.65 -8.35
C LYS A 147 7.25 3.49 -9.13
N SER A 148 8.31 2.99 -8.47
CA SER A 148 9.62 2.84 -9.10
C SER A 148 9.64 1.74 -10.16
N ILE A 149 8.87 0.67 -9.99
CA ILE A 149 8.69 -0.38 -11.00
C ILE A 149 8.01 0.19 -12.25
N VAL A 150 6.98 1.03 -12.08
CA VAL A 150 6.33 1.72 -13.22
C VAL A 150 7.31 2.65 -13.92
N GLU A 151 8.02 3.50 -13.17
CA GLU A 151 9.00 4.45 -13.72
C GLU A 151 10.17 3.78 -14.44
N ALA A 152 10.50 2.53 -14.09
CA ALA A 152 11.50 1.72 -14.78
C ALA A 152 11.03 1.14 -16.13
N GLY A 153 9.78 1.41 -16.55
CA GLY A 153 9.22 0.91 -17.82
C GLY A 153 8.72 -0.54 -17.76
N ALA A 154 8.64 -1.14 -16.57
CA ALA A 154 8.23 -2.54 -16.43
C ALA A 154 6.80 -2.81 -16.92
N LEU A 155 5.93 -1.80 -16.85
CA LEU A 155 4.54 -1.87 -17.29
C LEU A 155 4.33 -1.48 -18.76
N ASP A 156 5.38 -1.14 -19.50
CA ASP A 156 5.25 -0.76 -20.91
C ASP A 156 4.59 -1.90 -21.70
N GLY A 157 3.56 -1.54 -22.48
CA GLY A 157 2.79 -2.45 -23.30
C GLY A 157 1.86 -3.41 -22.54
N VAL A 158 1.64 -3.23 -21.23
CA VAL A 158 0.65 -4.00 -20.45
C VAL A 158 -0.75 -3.47 -20.72
N ASP A 159 -1.67 -4.36 -21.14
CA ASP A 159 -3.08 -4.03 -21.41
C ASP A 159 -3.96 -4.09 -20.16
N ALA A 160 -3.61 -4.93 -19.19
CA ALA A 160 -4.35 -5.13 -17.95
C ALA A 160 -3.44 -5.61 -16.83
N ILE A 161 -3.67 -5.16 -15.59
CA ILE A 161 -2.98 -5.64 -14.39
C ILE A 161 -4.00 -6.18 -13.39
N PHE A 162 -3.69 -7.33 -12.79
CA PHE A 162 -4.49 -7.96 -11.75
C PHE A 162 -3.62 -8.20 -10.51
N GLY A 163 -4.18 -7.88 -9.35
CA GLY A 163 -3.60 -8.18 -8.04
C GLY A 163 -4.67 -8.79 -7.13
N ILE A 164 -4.25 -9.63 -6.20
CA ILE A 164 -5.10 -10.23 -5.18
C ILE A 164 -4.45 -9.99 -3.84
N HIS A 165 -5.27 -9.63 -2.85
CA HIS A 165 -4.85 -9.50 -1.46
C HIS A 165 -5.63 -10.49 -0.61
N VAL A 166 -4.94 -11.27 0.23
CA VAL A 166 -5.57 -12.09 1.25
C VAL A 166 -6.04 -11.17 2.37
N LEU A 167 -7.34 -11.12 2.61
CA LEU A 167 -7.93 -10.31 3.68
C LEU A 167 -8.65 -11.23 4.66
N PRO A 168 -8.33 -11.19 5.97
CA PRO A 168 -8.99 -12.01 6.98
C PRO A 168 -10.38 -11.45 7.37
N VAL A 169 -11.14 -10.97 6.38
CA VAL A 169 -12.45 -10.32 6.57
C VAL A 169 -13.62 -11.21 6.12
N ALA A 170 -13.34 -12.30 5.40
CA ALA A 170 -14.33 -13.25 4.91
C ALA A 170 -13.85 -14.70 5.16
N PRO A 171 -14.78 -15.69 5.21
CA PRO A 171 -14.42 -17.10 5.30
C PRO A 171 -13.55 -17.55 4.12
N ALA A 172 -12.65 -18.51 4.38
CA ALA A 172 -11.85 -19.15 3.33
C ALA A 172 -12.76 -19.71 2.22
N GLY A 173 -12.31 -19.56 0.96
CA GLY A 173 -13.09 -19.89 -0.23
C GLY A 173 -13.89 -18.72 -0.82
N THR A 174 -13.89 -17.56 -0.16
CA THR A 174 -14.55 -16.35 -0.68
C THR A 174 -13.57 -15.48 -1.46
N VAL A 175 -13.90 -15.12 -2.70
CA VAL A 175 -13.19 -14.11 -3.49
C VAL A 175 -14.08 -12.87 -3.61
N GLY A 176 -13.76 -11.82 -2.86
CA GLY A 176 -14.46 -10.54 -2.92
C GLY A 176 -13.90 -9.63 -4.01
N TYR A 177 -14.77 -8.86 -4.65
CA TYR A 177 -14.39 -7.82 -5.61
C TYR A 177 -15.26 -6.58 -5.44
N HIS A 178 -14.71 -5.43 -5.82
CA HIS A 178 -15.42 -4.16 -5.82
C HIS A 178 -14.99 -3.35 -7.05
N SER A 179 -15.95 -2.67 -7.69
CA SER A 179 -15.71 -1.84 -8.88
C SER A 179 -15.53 -0.38 -8.47
N GLY A 180 -14.60 0.33 -9.12
CA GLY A 180 -14.28 1.71 -8.79
C GLY A 180 -13.34 1.82 -7.59
N TYR A 181 -13.45 2.93 -6.85
CA TYR A 181 -12.60 3.19 -5.67
C TYR A 181 -12.84 2.15 -4.58
N SER A 182 -11.80 1.36 -4.30
CA SER A 182 -11.89 0.16 -3.47
C SER A 182 -11.00 0.22 -2.23
N PHE A 183 -9.91 1.00 -2.27
CA PHE A 183 -9.11 1.33 -1.09
C PHE A 183 -8.78 2.81 -1.06
N ASN A 184 -8.71 3.38 0.14
CA ASN A 184 -8.47 4.79 0.35
C ASN A 184 -7.03 5.17 -0.03
N GLY A 185 -6.87 6.35 -0.59
CA GLY A 185 -5.56 6.98 -0.72
C GLY A 185 -5.08 7.57 0.61
N ARG A 186 -3.81 7.98 0.63
CA ARG A 186 -3.13 8.52 1.80
C ARG A 186 -2.37 9.80 1.46
N ALA A 187 -2.37 10.74 2.40
CA ALA A 187 -1.44 11.85 2.46
C ALA A 187 -1.02 12.09 3.91
N TYR A 188 0.07 12.82 4.12
CA TYR A 188 0.44 13.28 5.45
C TYR A 188 0.81 14.76 5.40
N PHE A 189 0.81 15.39 6.57
CA PHE A 189 1.33 16.74 6.71
C PHE A 189 2.13 16.91 7.99
N LYS A 190 3.11 17.82 7.93
CA LYS A 190 3.82 18.36 9.08
C LYS A 190 3.62 19.87 9.12
N LEU A 191 3.12 20.38 10.22
CA LEU A 191 2.84 21.79 10.43
C LEU A 191 3.68 22.28 11.61
N LYS A 192 4.64 23.15 11.33
CA LYS A 192 5.31 23.94 12.36
C LYS A 192 4.53 25.24 12.58
N VAL A 193 4.14 25.50 13.83
CA VAL A 193 3.52 26.76 14.24
C VAL A 193 4.54 27.54 15.06
N GLN A 194 4.94 28.70 14.55
CA GLN A 194 5.91 29.60 15.15
C GLN A 194 5.22 30.86 15.67
N ALA A 195 5.44 31.15 16.95
CA ALA A 195 4.93 32.32 17.66
C ALA A 195 6.08 32.97 18.45
N SER A 196 5.80 33.55 19.62
CA SER A 196 6.81 34.21 20.47
C SER A 196 6.66 33.78 21.92
N GLY A 197 7.68 33.11 22.47
CA GLY A 197 7.65 32.65 23.85
C GLY A 197 7.76 33.79 24.88
N GLY A 198 7.58 33.43 26.14
CA GLY A 198 7.70 34.40 27.24
C GLY A 198 7.43 33.79 28.60
N HIS A 199 7.52 34.61 29.65
CA HIS A 199 7.22 34.17 31.01
C HIS A 199 5.72 33.91 31.16
N GLY A 200 5.33 32.79 31.78
CA GLY A 200 3.92 32.36 31.94
C GLY A 200 3.00 33.36 32.64
N SER A 201 3.56 34.28 33.44
CA SER A 201 2.79 35.34 34.10
C SER A 201 2.63 36.63 33.28
N SER A 202 3.23 36.72 32.08
CA SER A 202 3.18 37.90 31.21
C SER A 202 2.66 37.57 29.79
N PRO A 203 1.47 36.97 29.65
CA PRO A 203 0.97 36.51 28.35
C PRO A 203 0.79 37.63 27.33
N HIS A 204 0.47 38.84 27.76
CA HIS A 204 0.34 40.02 26.88
C HIS A 204 1.65 40.44 26.18
N LYS A 205 2.80 39.86 26.54
CA LYS A 205 4.12 40.09 25.90
C LYS A 205 4.58 38.92 25.05
N ALA A 206 3.77 37.88 24.94
CA ALA A 206 4.06 36.65 24.21
C ALA A 206 2.95 36.38 23.20
N ASN A 207 3.19 35.41 22.31
CA ASN A 207 2.18 34.81 21.46
C ASN A 207 2.28 33.29 21.61
N ASP A 208 1.20 32.65 22.04
CA ASP A 208 1.22 31.27 22.53
C ASP A 208 0.97 30.25 21.41
N ALA A 209 2.03 29.51 21.04
CA ALA A 209 1.94 28.51 19.99
C ALA A 209 1.08 27.29 20.37
N ILE A 210 1.00 26.93 21.66
CA ILE A 210 0.15 25.81 22.13
C ILE A 210 -1.31 26.19 21.96
N VAL A 211 -1.69 27.42 22.32
CA VAL A 211 -3.06 27.92 22.15
C VAL A 211 -3.45 27.91 20.67
N ALA A 212 -2.63 28.52 19.80
CA ALA A 212 -2.90 28.52 18.36
C ALA A 212 -3.04 27.09 17.81
N GLY A 213 -2.12 26.19 18.18
CA GLY A 213 -2.18 24.78 17.80
C GLY A 213 -3.46 24.07 18.25
N ALA A 214 -3.90 24.26 19.49
CA ALA A 214 -5.11 23.63 20.01
C ALA A 214 -6.38 24.06 19.25
N TYR A 215 -6.47 25.35 18.91
CA TYR A 215 -7.54 25.86 18.06
C TYR A 215 -7.47 25.33 16.63
N PHE A 216 -6.26 25.16 16.07
CA PHE A 216 -6.09 24.49 14.78
C PHE A 216 -6.63 23.05 14.80
N VAL A 217 -6.27 22.25 15.82
CA VAL A 217 -6.75 20.87 15.96
C VAL A 217 -8.28 20.82 16.03
N THR A 218 -8.89 21.75 16.75
CA THR A 218 -10.35 21.86 16.85
C THR A 218 -10.98 22.26 15.51
N ALA A 219 -10.41 23.24 14.80
CA ALA A 219 -10.92 23.71 13.52
C ALA A 219 -10.79 22.65 12.41
N VAL A 220 -9.71 21.86 12.40
CA VAL A 220 -9.45 20.80 11.42
C VAL A 220 -10.55 19.75 11.38
N GLN A 221 -11.24 19.51 12.49
CA GLN A 221 -12.37 18.57 12.53
C GLN A 221 -13.53 18.99 11.59
N THR A 222 -13.59 20.27 11.21
CA THR A 222 -14.60 20.78 10.28
C THR A 222 -14.35 20.40 8.83
N ILE A 223 -13.14 19.94 8.48
CA ILE A 223 -12.84 19.43 7.13
C ILE A 223 -13.73 18.22 6.85
N VAL A 224 -13.58 17.15 7.62
CA VAL A 224 -14.38 15.94 7.43
C VAL A 224 -15.85 16.22 7.74
N SER A 225 -16.14 16.89 8.86
CA SER A 225 -17.54 17.02 9.26
C SER A 225 -18.35 17.95 8.36
N ARG A 226 -17.78 19.03 7.80
CA ARG A 226 -18.53 20.10 7.09
C ARG A 226 -18.07 20.39 5.65
N ARG A 227 -16.96 19.80 5.18
CA ARG A 227 -16.40 20.08 3.84
C ARG A 227 -16.39 18.87 2.93
N VAL A 228 -16.19 17.68 3.48
CA VAL A 228 -16.35 16.41 2.77
C VAL A 228 -17.85 16.10 2.63
N ASN A 229 -18.24 15.59 1.47
CA ASN A 229 -19.60 15.11 1.20
C ASN A 229 -19.93 13.96 2.16
N PRO A 230 -21.11 13.94 2.80
CA PRO A 230 -21.49 12.87 3.72
C PRO A 230 -21.49 11.44 3.14
N LEU A 231 -21.51 11.29 1.81
CA LEU A 231 -21.43 10.00 1.13
C LEU A 231 -20.00 9.54 0.84
N ASP A 232 -19.02 10.43 0.96
CA ASP A 232 -17.62 10.15 0.67
C ASP A 232 -16.84 9.92 1.98
N ALA A 233 -15.78 9.11 1.93
CA ALA A 233 -14.99 8.79 3.11
C ALA A 233 -13.73 9.64 3.17
N GLY A 234 -13.61 10.44 4.24
CA GLY A 234 -12.43 11.25 4.53
C GLY A 234 -12.00 11.11 6.00
N VAL A 235 -10.69 11.08 6.23
CA VAL A 235 -10.11 11.08 7.58
C VAL A 235 -9.02 12.13 7.64
N VAL A 236 -9.02 12.93 8.71
CA VAL A 236 -7.90 13.81 9.08
C VAL A 236 -7.59 13.55 10.55
N THR A 237 -6.51 12.83 10.80
CA THR A 237 -6.07 12.47 12.15
C THR A 237 -4.86 13.32 12.52
N ILE A 238 -4.88 13.93 13.70
CA ILE A 238 -3.68 14.54 14.31
C ILE A 238 -2.98 13.44 15.12
N GLY A 239 -1.92 12.87 14.54
CA GLY A 239 -1.18 11.77 15.17
C GLY A 239 -0.13 12.25 16.17
N SER A 240 0.37 13.48 15.99
CA SER A 240 1.36 14.07 16.88
C SER A 240 1.07 15.55 17.13
N PHE A 241 1.23 15.95 18.39
CA PHE A 241 1.24 17.34 18.82
C PHE A 241 2.42 17.52 19.78
N ASP A 242 3.56 17.95 19.26
CA ASP A 242 4.75 18.20 20.07
C ASP A 242 4.78 19.65 20.55
N GLY A 243 4.26 19.84 21.76
CA GLY A 243 4.29 21.10 22.49
C GLY A 243 5.06 21.02 23.81
N LYS A 244 5.92 20.01 24.01
CA LYS A 244 6.58 19.80 25.31
C LYS A 244 7.41 21.03 25.70
N GLY A 245 7.23 21.52 26.92
CA GLY A 245 7.93 22.69 27.45
C GLY A 245 8.02 22.65 28.97
N SER A 246 8.37 23.79 29.56
CA SER A 246 8.35 24.01 31.00
C SER A 246 7.03 24.66 31.40
N PHE A 247 6.46 24.23 32.54
CA PHE A 247 5.12 24.66 32.99
C PHE A 247 4.95 26.19 33.17
N ASN A 248 6.05 26.94 33.35
CA ASN A 248 6.07 28.37 33.62
C ASN A 248 6.51 29.22 32.41
N VAL A 249 6.61 28.64 31.22
CA VAL A 249 7.04 29.30 29.98
C VAL A 249 5.97 29.16 28.91
N ILE A 250 5.56 30.28 28.32
CA ILE A 250 4.70 30.28 27.12
C ILE A 250 5.54 29.78 25.96
N LYS A 251 5.03 28.75 25.28
CA LYS A 251 5.76 28.05 24.23
C LYS A 251 5.80 28.90 22.95
N ASP A 252 7.00 29.07 22.42
CA ASP A 252 7.31 29.85 21.23
C ASP A 252 7.02 29.10 19.92
N SER A 253 7.18 27.78 19.90
CA SER A 253 6.92 26.95 18.72
C SER A 253 6.42 25.58 19.09
N ILE A 254 5.57 25.01 18.24
CA ILE A 254 5.14 23.61 18.29
C ILE A 254 5.23 22.95 16.91
N GLU A 255 5.22 21.62 16.88
CA GLU A 255 5.09 20.83 15.65
C GLU A 255 3.88 19.90 15.74
N ILE A 256 3.10 19.86 14.67
CA ILE A 256 1.90 19.02 14.54
C ILE A 256 2.09 18.12 13.33
N GLU A 257 1.90 16.81 13.50
CA GLU A 257 1.90 15.86 12.38
C GLU A 257 0.52 15.21 12.25
N GLY A 258 0.04 15.12 11.01
CA GLY A 258 -1.26 14.54 10.71
C GLY A 258 -1.23 13.56 9.55
N ASP A 259 -2.15 12.61 9.63
CA ASP A 259 -2.38 11.55 8.65
C ASP A 259 -3.76 11.74 8.02
N ILE A 260 -3.84 11.54 6.71
CA ILE A 260 -5.04 11.77 5.91
C ILE A 260 -5.40 10.50 5.16
N ARG A 261 -6.70 10.17 5.11
CA ARG A 261 -7.28 9.19 4.19
C ARG A 261 -8.38 9.83 3.37
N TYR A 262 -8.52 9.41 2.11
CA TYR A 262 -9.57 9.86 1.20
C TYR A 262 -10.02 8.72 0.28
N SER A 263 -11.33 8.61 0.03
CA SER A 263 -11.92 7.57 -0.82
C SER A 263 -11.57 7.72 -2.30
N ASP A 264 -11.41 8.96 -2.75
CA ASP A 264 -11.28 9.32 -4.18
C ASP A 264 -10.48 10.61 -4.34
N ASP A 265 -10.17 10.95 -5.59
CA ASP A 265 -9.39 12.14 -5.95
C ASP A 265 -10.11 13.47 -5.61
N GLU A 266 -11.44 13.52 -5.66
CA GLU A 266 -12.18 14.74 -5.33
C GLU A 266 -12.10 15.03 -3.83
N THR A 267 -12.28 14.00 -3.00
CA THR A 267 -12.14 14.06 -1.55
C THR A 267 -10.72 14.43 -1.14
N ARG A 268 -9.69 13.90 -1.83
CA ARG A 268 -8.29 14.33 -1.66
C ARG A 268 -8.16 15.84 -1.87
N ASP A 269 -8.66 16.34 -2.99
CA ASP A 269 -8.49 17.73 -3.40
C ASP A 269 -9.22 18.69 -2.45
N VAL A 270 -10.41 18.30 -1.97
CA VAL A 270 -11.13 19.01 -0.91
C VAL A 270 -10.28 19.05 0.36
N ILE A 271 -9.86 17.91 0.90
CA ILE A 271 -9.09 17.89 2.17
C ILE A 271 -7.81 18.71 2.05
N SER A 272 -7.06 18.55 0.96
CA SER A 272 -5.83 19.30 0.69
C SER A 272 -6.09 20.81 0.72
N LYS A 273 -7.07 21.28 -0.08
CA LYS A 273 -7.44 22.70 -0.14
C LYS A 273 -7.84 23.26 1.22
N GLU A 274 -8.61 22.50 1.98
CA GLU A 274 -9.15 22.93 3.27
C GLU A 274 -8.06 23.00 4.35
N ILE A 275 -7.10 22.07 4.38
CA ILE A 275 -5.92 22.15 5.27
C ILE A 275 -5.12 23.42 4.97
N HIS A 276 -4.80 23.68 3.71
CA HIS A 276 -4.06 24.88 3.31
C HIS A 276 -4.80 26.16 3.71
N ARG A 277 -6.13 26.20 3.57
CA ARG A 277 -6.93 27.34 4.00
C ARG A 277 -6.90 27.52 5.52
N MET A 278 -7.01 26.43 6.29
CA MET A 278 -6.99 26.50 7.76
C MET A 278 -5.64 26.94 8.30
N VAL A 279 -4.54 26.50 7.70
CA VAL A 279 -3.19 26.95 8.07
C VAL A 279 -3.06 28.47 7.86
N LYS A 280 -3.45 28.99 6.69
CA LYS A 280 -3.45 30.44 6.44
C LYS A 280 -4.36 31.20 7.40
N GLY A 281 -5.55 30.66 7.67
CA GLY A 281 -6.49 31.25 8.63
C GLY A 281 -5.94 31.28 10.05
N LEU A 282 -5.10 30.32 10.43
CA LEU A 282 -4.45 30.28 11.74
C LEU A 282 -3.42 31.41 11.89
N GLU A 283 -2.62 31.66 10.85
CA GLU A 283 -1.66 32.77 10.81
C GLU A 283 -2.36 34.11 11.05
N GLU A 284 -3.46 34.37 10.34
CA GLU A 284 -4.24 35.60 10.48
C GLU A 284 -4.95 35.71 11.85
N LEU A 285 -5.55 34.62 12.33
CA LEU A 285 -6.35 34.64 13.56
C LEU A 285 -5.50 34.81 14.82
N PHE A 286 -4.32 34.20 14.86
CA PHE A 286 -3.45 34.20 16.05
C PHE A 286 -2.18 35.03 15.87
N GLY A 287 -1.92 35.60 14.69
CA GLY A 287 -0.68 36.32 14.42
C GLY A 287 0.57 35.44 14.51
N VAL A 288 0.44 34.16 14.18
CA VAL A 288 1.53 33.16 14.14
C VAL A 288 2.07 33.02 12.71
N SER A 289 3.25 32.42 12.57
CA SER A 289 3.77 31.97 11.27
C SER A 289 3.69 30.46 11.17
N CYS A 290 3.25 29.95 10.03
CA CYS A 290 3.10 28.53 9.81
C CYS A 290 4.00 28.04 8.66
N LYS A 291 4.68 26.92 8.89
CA LYS A 291 5.36 26.16 7.83
C LYS A 291 4.68 24.82 7.67
N LEU A 292 3.95 24.65 6.58
CA LEU A 292 3.27 23.41 6.21
C LEU A 292 4.10 22.65 5.19
N THR A 293 4.41 21.39 5.51
CA THR A 293 4.77 20.36 4.53
C THR A 293 3.53 19.50 4.34
N TYR A 294 3.03 19.39 3.11
CA TYR A 294 1.90 18.53 2.75
C TYR A 294 2.35 17.63 1.61
N GLU A 295 2.37 16.32 1.86
CA GLU A 295 2.87 15.34 0.90
C GLU A 295 1.76 14.35 0.56
N PRO A 296 1.30 14.31 -0.71
CA PRO A 296 0.49 13.20 -1.18
C PRO A 296 1.34 11.92 -1.15
N ASP A 297 0.73 10.83 -0.71
CA ASP A 297 1.36 9.51 -0.69
C ASP A 297 0.63 8.60 -1.70
N TYR A 298 0.12 7.43 -1.28
CA TYR A 298 -0.55 6.53 -2.20
C TYR A 298 -1.88 7.10 -2.72
N PRO A 299 -2.16 7.01 -4.04
CA PRO A 299 -3.47 7.34 -4.59
C PRO A 299 -4.50 6.30 -4.11
N PRO A 300 -5.81 6.61 -4.17
CA PRO A 300 -6.83 5.61 -3.89
C PRO A 300 -6.77 4.51 -4.95
N LEU A 301 -7.02 3.26 -4.54
CA LEU A 301 -7.05 2.14 -5.48
C LEU A 301 -8.35 2.19 -6.28
N TYR A 302 -8.25 2.46 -7.58
CA TYR A 302 -9.38 2.45 -8.51
C TYR A 302 -9.38 1.18 -9.35
N ASN A 303 -10.37 0.31 -9.12
CA ASN A 303 -10.59 -0.87 -9.95
C ASN A 303 -11.40 -0.49 -11.18
N ASP A 304 -10.85 -0.71 -12.38
CA ASP A 304 -11.57 -0.46 -13.63
C ASP A 304 -12.89 -1.24 -13.67
N PRO A 305 -14.05 -0.57 -13.86
CA PRO A 305 -15.35 -1.23 -13.81
C PRO A 305 -15.56 -2.31 -14.86
N GLU A 306 -15.03 -2.14 -16.06
CA GLU A 306 -15.20 -3.10 -17.15
C GLU A 306 -14.36 -4.35 -16.92
N LEU A 307 -13.09 -4.19 -16.53
CA LEU A 307 -12.20 -5.30 -16.16
C LEU A 307 -12.73 -6.04 -14.93
N THR A 308 -13.22 -5.32 -13.93
CA THR A 308 -13.79 -5.94 -12.71
C THR A 308 -15.00 -6.80 -13.07
N ALA A 309 -15.93 -6.27 -13.86
CA ALA A 309 -17.09 -7.02 -14.33
C ALA A 309 -16.69 -8.23 -15.19
N PHE A 310 -15.63 -8.10 -16.00
CA PHE A 310 -15.07 -9.20 -16.77
C PHE A 310 -14.50 -10.31 -15.88
N VAL A 311 -13.72 -9.97 -14.85
CA VAL A 311 -13.17 -10.94 -13.89
C VAL A 311 -14.29 -11.65 -13.13
N ALA A 312 -15.25 -10.91 -12.59
CA ALA A 312 -16.38 -11.48 -11.86
C ALA A 312 -17.17 -12.49 -12.71
N LYS A 313 -17.51 -12.14 -13.95
CA LYS A 313 -18.17 -13.05 -14.90
C LYS A 313 -17.32 -14.29 -15.19
N THR A 314 -16.00 -14.14 -15.27
CA THR A 314 -15.07 -15.24 -15.55
C THR A 314 -15.01 -16.23 -14.38
N LEU A 315 -14.94 -15.73 -13.14
CA LEU A 315 -14.94 -16.56 -11.93
C LEU A 315 -16.25 -17.36 -11.81
N ILE A 316 -17.40 -16.70 -11.97
CA ILE A 316 -18.72 -17.36 -11.93
C ILE A 316 -18.83 -18.46 -13.01
N LYS A 317 -18.35 -18.18 -14.23
CA LYS A 317 -18.41 -19.14 -15.34
C LYS A 317 -17.46 -20.32 -15.15
N ALA A 318 -16.31 -20.13 -14.51
CA ALA A 318 -15.34 -21.18 -14.24
C ALA A 318 -15.82 -22.23 -13.23
N GLY A 319 -17.05 -22.08 -12.70
CA GLY A 319 -17.61 -23.01 -11.73
C GLY A 319 -17.09 -22.77 -10.32
N ASP A 320 -16.51 -21.58 -10.06
CA ASP A 320 -16.22 -21.14 -8.72
C ASP A 320 -17.54 -20.82 -8.02
N LYS A 321 -18.18 -21.86 -7.48
CA LYS A 321 -19.52 -21.83 -6.85
C LYS A 321 -19.58 -20.93 -5.60
N GLN A 322 -18.51 -20.22 -5.27
CA GLN A 322 -18.32 -19.41 -4.07
C GLN A 322 -17.97 -17.94 -4.35
N ALA A 323 -17.95 -17.51 -5.62
CA ALA A 323 -17.88 -16.09 -5.96
C ALA A 323 -19.22 -15.41 -5.60
N HIS A 324 -19.23 -14.63 -4.51
CA HIS A 324 -20.39 -13.88 -4.01
C HIS A 324 -20.13 -12.37 -4.10
#